data_AF-A0A496BZ45-F1
#
_entry.id   AF-A0A496BZ45-F1
#
_cell.length_a   1.000
_cell.length_b   1.000
_cell.length_c   1.000
_cell.angle_alpha   90.00
_cell.angle_beta   90.00
_cell.angle_gamma   90.00
#
_symmetry.space_group_name_H-M   'P 1'
#
loop_
_entity.id
_entity.type
_entity.pdbx_description
1 polymer ?
#
loop_
_entity_poly.entity_id
_entity_poly.type
_entity_poly.pdbx_seq_one_letter_code
_entity_poly.pdbx_strand_id
1 'polypeptide(L)'
;MKHFIQAKLPLIYQSIAYIKYYKDFLRNRKMSLAVSRMSDEELKAYDACLYKNRQGKELDWENLKTYTEKMQWAKLFDKDPRKTLCSDKYKVRDWVADKVGSEYLVPLLAVWDKYDDVNLDILPNQFVLKTNHGSGDAVIIRNKKAITLAKKIELKRKLKFSLETDYSCRYCEMHYKDISPKIIAEEFIDSRGSDLVDYKFLCFDGVPYYCWVDMDRFTNHTRNVYDLKWNIQAWNQRSYGNFKGVVDKPKNFDIMIEIVKKLSRGFSHVRVDLYNVDGKIYFGEMTFTNGSGFEDISPIEADLMLGDLWKIKELDF
;
A
#
# COMPACT_ATOMS: atom_id res chain seq x y z
N MET A 1 -15.20 22.21 10.75
CA MET A 1 -14.37 23.40 10.41
C MET A 1 -13.86 23.40 8.96
N LYS A 2 -13.12 22.37 8.49
CA LYS A 2 -12.59 22.31 7.10
C LYS A 2 -13.66 22.49 6.00
N HIS A 3 -14.74 21.71 6.04
CA HIS A 3 -15.83 21.81 5.05
C HIS A 3 -16.53 23.18 5.05
N PHE A 4 -16.66 23.80 6.22
CA PHE A 4 -17.23 25.14 6.36
C PHE A 4 -16.34 26.19 5.67
N ILE A 5 -15.03 26.19 5.95
CA ILE A 5 -14.08 27.13 5.32
C ILE A 5 -14.01 26.89 3.81
N GLN A 6 -13.99 25.64 3.37
CA GLN A 6 -13.95 25.29 1.95
C GLN A 6 -15.19 25.80 1.19
N ALA A 7 -16.38 25.71 1.80
CA ALA A 7 -17.63 26.14 1.16
C ALA A 7 -17.85 27.66 1.23
N LYS A 8 -17.49 28.30 2.36
CA LYS A 8 -17.80 29.73 2.60
C LYS A 8 -16.65 30.68 2.24
N LEU A 9 -15.40 30.21 2.27
CA LEU A 9 -14.19 31.01 2.05
C LEU A 9 -13.21 30.27 1.12
N PRO A 10 -13.60 29.94 -0.13
CA PRO A 10 -12.84 29.04 -1.00
C PRO A 10 -11.44 29.55 -1.33
N LEU A 11 -11.24 30.86 -1.50
CA LEU A 11 -9.91 31.44 -1.75
C LEU A 11 -8.98 31.28 -0.56
N ILE A 12 -9.46 31.57 0.66
CA ILE A 12 -8.68 31.39 1.90
C ILE A 12 -8.33 29.91 2.07
N TYR A 13 -9.28 29.01 1.82
CA TYR A 13 -9.03 27.58 1.84
C TYR A 13 -7.88 27.19 0.88
N GLN A 14 -7.93 27.64 -0.37
CA GLN A 14 -6.88 27.32 -1.35
C GLN A 14 -5.51 27.87 -0.94
N SER A 15 -5.44 29.10 -0.43
CA SER A 15 -4.19 29.69 0.07
C SER A 15 -3.59 28.90 1.22
N ILE A 16 -4.39 28.54 2.24
CA ILE A 16 -3.95 27.71 3.36
C ILE A 16 -3.47 26.35 2.86
N ALA A 17 -4.20 25.76 1.93
CA ALA A 17 -3.89 24.45 1.38
C ALA A 17 -2.59 24.45 0.55
N TYR A 18 -2.28 25.56 -0.13
CA TYR A 18 -1.03 25.76 -0.86
C TYR A 18 0.16 25.96 0.08
N ILE A 19 0.00 26.77 1.14
CA ILE A 19 1.03 26.94 2.18
C ILE A 19 1.35 25.60 2.83
N LYS A 20 0.33 24.80 3.17
CA LYS A 20 0.52 23.48 3.73
C LYS A 20 1.29 22.56 2.77
N TYR A 21 0.90 22.53 1.50
CA TYR A 21 1.61 21.78 0.46
C TYR A 21 3.10 22.14 0.43
N TYR A 22 3.44 23.43 0.39
CA TYR A 22 4.82 23.87 0.27
C TYR A 22 5.64 23.52 1.53
N LYS A 23 5.05 23.65 2.73
CA LYS A 23 5.68 23.21 3.98
C LYS A 23 5.94 21.70 3.99
N ASP A 24 4.96 20.90 3.59
CA ASP A 24 5.08 19.44 3.52
C ASP A 24 6.13 19.04 2.47
N PHE A 25 6.18 19.72 1.32
CA PHE A 25 7.15 19.52 0.26
C PHE A 25 8.59 19.78 0.74
N LEU A 26 8.84 20.93 1.38
CA LEU A 26 10.16 21.25 1.92
C LEU A 26 10.60 20.26 3.00
N ARG A 27 9.67 19.82 3.86
CA ARG A 27 9.96 18.79 4.87
C ARG A 27 10.36 17.48 4.22
N ASN A 28 9.60 17.01 3.22
CA ASN A 28 9.91 15.77 2.50
C ASN A 28 11.26 15.84 1.80
N ARG A 29 11.56 16.96 1.14
CA ARG A 29 12.85 17.16 0.46
C ARG A 29 14.02 17.19 1.43
N LYS A 30 13.88 17.86 2.59
CA LYS A 30 14.90 17.86 3.64
C LYS A 30 15.13 16.46 4.21
N MET A 31 14.05 15.71 4.46
CA MET A 31 14.11 14.33 4.95
C MET A 31 14.77 13.39 3.93
N SER A 32 14.35 13.44 2.67
CA SER A 32 14.97 12.63 1.60
C SER A 32 16.45 12.94 1.45
N LEU A 33 16.85 14.23 1.47
CA LEU A 33 18.27 14.61 1.46
C LEU A 33 19.04 14.06 2.67
N ALA A 34 18.45 14.10 3.87
CA ALA A 34 19.10 13.56 5.06
C ALA A 34 19.26 12.04 4.98
N VAL A 35 18.18 11.30 4.70
CA VAL A 35 18.18 9.83 4.59
C VAL A 35 19.10 9.36 3.47
N SER A 36 19.14 10.05 2.33
CA SER A 36 20.01 9.69 1.20
C SER A 36 21.51 9.78 1.48
N ARG A 37 21.91 10.46 2.56
CA ARG A 37 23.30 10.66 2.97
C ARG A 37 23.73 9.79 4.15
N MET A 38 22.78 9.07 4.76
CA MET A 38 23.06 8.20 5.89
C MET A 38 23.86 6.97 5.45
N SER A 39 24.84 6.55 6.25
CA SER A 39 25.43 5.21 6.14
C SER A 39 24.41 4.13 6.51
N ASP A 40 24.75 2.85 6.25
CA ASP A 40 23.88 1.73 6.64
C ASP A 40 23.69 1.70 8.18
N GLU A 41 24.72 2.03 8.97
CA GLU A 41 24.64 2.14 10.43
C GLU A 41 23.74 3.30 10.88
N GLU A 42 23.85 4.45 10.23
CA GLU A 42 23.00 5.61 10.52
C GLU A 42 21.53 5.32 10.16
N LEU A 43 21.28 4.60 9.06
CA LEU A 43 19.95 4.12 8.68
C LEU A 43 19.39 3.11 9.71
N LYS A 44 20.19 2.15 10.18
CA LYS A 44 19.79 1.21 11.25
C LYS A 44 19.36 1.96 12.51
N ALA A 45 20.17 2.94 12.94
CA ALA A 45 19.88 3.73 14.13
C ALA A 45 18.61 4.60 13.96
N TYR A 46 18.45 5.20 12.78
CA TYR A 46 17.27 6.00 12.45
C TYR A 46 15.99 5.16 12.42
N ASP A 47 16.02 3.99 11.76
CA ASP A 47 14.87 3.10 11.66
C ASP A 47 14.50 2.47 13.02
N ALA A 48 15.49 2.10 13.84
CA ALA A 48 15.26 1.64 15.21
C ALA A 48 14.55 2.70 16.07
N CYS A 49 14.91 3.98 15.91
CA CYS A 49 14.21 5.09 16.58
C CYS A 49 12.76 5.23 16.11
N LEU A 50 12.51 5.10 14.79
CA LEU A 50 11.15 5.09 14.26
C LEU A 50 10.34 3.91 14.81
N TYR A 51 10.94 2.72 14.84
CA TYR A 51 10.32 1.51 15.38
C TYR A 51 9.94 1.69 16.85
N LYS A 52 10.87 2.13 17.71
CA LYS A 52 10.59 2.42 19.12
C LYS A 52 9.45 3.40 19.32
N ASN A 53 9.42 4.48 18.53
CA ASN A 53 8.36 5.49 18.61
C ASN A 53 6.98 4.97 18.18
N ARG A 54 6.93 3.92 17.33
CA ARG A 54 5.69 3.36 16.78
C ARG A 54 5.18 2.16 17.55
N GLN A 55 6.08 1.26 17.93
CA GLN A 55 5.79 0.00 18.61
C GLN A 55 5.91 0.10 20.14
N GLY A 56 6.59 1.13 20.66
CA GLY A 56 6.85 1.28 22.10
C GLY A 56 7.89 0.28 22.64
N LYS A 57 8.67 -0.37 21.75
CA LYS A 57 9.66 -1.41 22.09
C LYS A 57 10.97 -1.14 21.35
N GLU A 58 12.09 -1.50 21.96
CA GLU A 58 13.41 -1.42 21.31
C GLU A 58 13.52 -2.45 20.18
N LEU A 59 14.30 -2.13 19.15
CA LEU A 59 14.65 -3.05 18.06
C LEU A 59 16.03 -3.65 18.32
N ASP A 60 16.11 -4.96 18.48
CA ASP A 60 17.37 -5.70 18.60
C ASP A 60 17.78 -6.25 17.22
N TRP A 61 18.67 -5.52 16.53
CA TRP A 61 19.15 -5.90 15.19
C TRP A 61 19.90 -7.24 15.16
N GLU A 62 20.46 -7.67 16.29
CA GLU A 62 21.22 -8.91 16.39
C GLU A 62 20.30 -10.12 16.64
N ASN A 63 19.02 -9.88 16.92
CA ASN A 63 18.08 -10.91 17.34
C ASN A 63 16.62 -10.59 16.94
N LEU A 64 16.38 -10.43 15.64
CA LEU A 64 15.05 -10.15 15.10
C LEU A 64 14.16 -11.40 15.18
N LYS A 65 13.12 -11.35 16.02
CA LYS A 65 12.22 -12.48 16.28
C LYS A 65 10.86 -12.28 15.66
N THR A 66 10.23 -11.13 15.93
CA THR A 66 8.86 -10.87 15.51
C THR A 66 8.79 -10.52 14.02
N TYR A 67 7.60 -10.65 13.45
CA TYR A 67 7.34 -10.24 12.07
C TYR A 67 7.55 -8.74 11.87
N THR A 68 7.12 -7.91 12.83
CA THR A 68 7.33 -6.46 12.81
C THR A 68 8.82 -6.06 12.86
N GLU A 69 9.65 -6.77 13.65
CA GLU A 69 11.11 -6.61 13.72
C GLU A 69 11.79 -7.02 12.41
N LYS A 70 11.50 -8.21 11.89
CA LYS A 70 12.06 -8.71 10.62
C LYS A 70 11.72 -7.81 9.43
N MET A 71 10.59 -7.11 9.49
CA MET A 71 10.23 -6.13 8.48
C MET A 71 11.16 -4.92 8.45
N GLN A 72 11.75 -4.53 9.58
CA GLN A 72 12.75 -3.45 9.63
C GLN A 72 14.01 -3.84 8.85
N TRP A 73 14.44 -5.09 8.98
CA TRP A 73 15.49 -5.65 8.13
C TRP A 73 15.10 -5.66 6.65
N ALA A 74 13.89 -6.12 6.33
CA ALA A 74 13.45 -6.22 4.94
C ALA A 74 13.33 -4.86 4.23
N LYS A 75 13.06 -3.78 4.98
CA LYS A 75 13.02 -2.41 4.46
C LYS A 75 14.38 -1.92 3.98
N LEU A 76 15.44 -2.23 4.72
CA LEU A 76 16.79 -1.70 4.50
C LEU A 76 17.69 -2.65 3.68
N PHE A 77 17.62 -3.95 3.96
CA PHE A 77 18.65 -4.93 3.54
C PHE A 77 18.17 -5.95 2.53
N ASP A 78 16.86 -6.16 2.39
CA ASP A 78 16.34 -7.04 1.35
C ASP A 78 16.31 -6.33 0.00
N LYS A 79 17.47 -6.33 -0.66
CA LYS A 79 17.77 -5.63 -1.92
C LYS A 79 17.35 -6.42 -3.16
N ASP A 80 16.41 -7.36 -3.05
CA ASP A 80 15.89 -8.09 -4.21
C ASP A 80 15.23 -7.12 -5.20
N PRO A 81 15.78 -6.95 -6.43
CA PRO A 81 15.28 -5.96 -7.38
C PRO A 81 13.84 -6.25 -7.85
N ARG A 82 13.37 -7.50 -7.70
CA ARG A 82 11.98 -7.87 -8.01
C ARG A 82 10.99 -7.13 -7.10
N LYS A 83 11.39 -6.70 -5.90
CA LYS A 83 10.54 -5.92 -5.00
C LYS A 83 10.24 -4.53 -5.55
N THR A 84 11.25 -3.84 -6.10
CA THR A 84 11.05 -2.57 -6.79
C THR A 84 10.11 -2.72 -7.98
N LEU A 85 10.31 -3.77 -8.79
CA LEU A 85 9.40 -4.09 -9.91
C LEU A 85 7.95 -4.29 -9.44
N CYS A 86 7.75 -5.06 -8.38
CA CYS A 86 6.41 -5.44 -7.91
C CYS A 86 5.73 -4.35 -7.06
N SER A 87 6.49 -3.43 -6.45
CA SER A 87 5.94 -2.26 -5.75
C SER A 87 5.57 -1.11 -6.69
N ASP A 88 6.14 -1.08 -7.91
CA ASP A 88 5.76 -0.15 -8.97
C ASP A 88 4.39 -0.54 -9.55
N LYS A 89 3.34 0.22 -9.22
CA LYS A 89 1.96 -0.08 -9.65
C LYS A 89 1.76 -0.07 -11.17
N TYR A 90 2.69 0.49 -11.94
CA TYR A 90 2.69 0.43 -13.39
C TYR A 90 3.43 -0.81 -13.90
N LYS A 91 4.68 -1.03 -13.45
CA LYS A 91 5.51 -2.15 -13.96
C LYS A 91 5.10 -3.52 -13.41
N VAL A 92 4.50 -3.60 -12.22
CA VAL A 92 3.98 -4.87 -11.67
C VAL A 92 2.95 -5.53 -12.58
N ARG A 93 2.33 -4.76 -13.47
CA ARG A 93 1.35 -5.27 -14.45
C ARG A 93 1.96 -6.33 -15.37
N ASP A 94 3.21 -6.14 -15.79
CA ASP A 94 3.93 -7.12 -16.62
C ASP A 94 4.21 -8.41 -15.84
N TRP A 95 4.58 -8.28 -14.56
CA TRP A 95 4.77 -9.43 -13.66
C TRP A 95 3.47 -10.24 -13.50
N VAL A 96 2.34 -9.56 -13.26
CA VAL A 96 1.04 -10.22 -13.12
C VAL A 96 0.62 -10.90 -14.43
N ALA A 97 0.74 -10.20 -15.55
CA ALA A 97 0.39 -10.73 -16.87
C ALA A 97 1.20 -11.99 -17.21
N ASP A 98 2.50 -12.01 -16.94
CA ASP A 98 3.38 -13.16 -17.15
C ASP A 98 3.03 -14.34 -16.23
N LYS A 99 2.75 -14.09 -14.95
CA LYS A 99 2.60 -15.16 -13.95
C LYS A 99 1.21 -15.78 -13.92
N VAL A 100 0.17 -14.96 -14.09
CA VAL A 100 -1.21 -15.39 -13.90
C VAL A 100 -2.15 -14.98 -15.02
N GLY A 101 -1.73 -14.06 -15.90
CA GLY A 101 -2.55 -13.59 -17.01
C GLY A 101 -3.10 -12.18 -16.80
N SER A 102 -3.29 -11.46 -17.91
CA SER A 102 -3.74 -10.07 -17.91
C SER A 102 -5.21 -9.87 -17.53
N GLU A 103 -6.02 -10.92 -17.57
CA GLU A 103 -7.44 -10.91 -17.21
C GLU A 103 -7.70 -10.52 -15.75
N TYR A 104 -6.69 -10.69 -14.89
CA TYR A 104 -6.74 -10.29 -13.48
C TYR A 104 -6.35 -8.83 -13.27
N LEU A 105 -5.83 -8.12 -14.27
CA LEU A 105 -5.47 -6.72 -14.11
C LEU A 105 -6.70 -5.82 -14.23
N VAL A 106 -6.77 -4.81 -13.36
CA VAL A 106 -7.67 -3.67 -13.58
C VAL A 106 -7.25 -2.97 -14.87
N PRO A 107 -8.17 -2.67 -15.81
CA PRO A 107 -7.80 -2.02 -17.06
C PRO A 107 -7.09 -0.69 -16.84
N LEU A 108 -5.93 -0.53 -17.49
CA LEU A 108 -5.16 0.70 -17.50
C LEU A 108 -5.70 1.60 -18.62
N LEU A 109 -6.15 2.79 -18.26
CA LEU A 109 -6.76 3.74 -19.19
C LEU A 109 -5.73 4.71 -19.76
N ALA A 110 -4.74 5.10 -18.97
CA ALA A 110 -3.68 6.01 -19.39
C ALA A 110 -2.50 5.99 -18.41
N VAL A 111 -1.34 6.46 -18.90
CA VAL A 111 -0.11 6.68 -18.12
C VAL A 111 0.56 7.98 -18.56
N TRP A 112 1.09 8.74 -17.61
CA TRP A 112 1.79 10.00 -17.85
C TRP A 112 3.03 10.12 -16.98
N ASP A 113 4.08 10.75 -17.51
CA ASP A 113 5.30 11.07 -16.74
C ASP A 113 5.17 12.36 -15.94
N LYS A 114 4.33 13.31 -16.41
CA LYS A 114 4.16 14.63 -15.79
C LYS A 114 2.69 14.94 -15.59
N TYR A 115 2.40 15.71 -14.54
CA TYR A 115 1.02 16.15 -14.29
C TYR A 115 0.47 17.01 -15.43
N ASP A 116 1.29 17.87 -16.03
CA ASP A 116 0.80 18.83 -17.03
C ASP A 116 0.39 18.13 -18.35
N ASP A 117 0.73 16.84 -18.53
CA ASP A 117 0.27 15.98 -19.64
C ASP A 117 -1.05 15.25 -19.34
N VAL A 118 -1.54 15.30 -18.09
CA VAL A 118 -2.77 14.60 -17.68
C VAL A 118 -3.97 15.17 -18.41
N ASN A 119 -4.55 14.36 -19.29
CA ASN A 119 -5.77 14.69 -20.01
C ASN A 119 -6.97 13.90 -19.43
N LEU A 120 -7.88 14.59 -18.75
CA LEU A 120 -9.08 13.94 -18.21
C LEU A 120 -10.15 13.70 -19.29
N ASP A 121 -10.08 14.36 -20.44
CA ASP A 121 -11.12 14.30 -21.46
C ASP A 121 -11.15 12.94 -22.16
N ILE A 122 -10.00 12.28 -22.29
CA ILE A 122 -9.87 10.92 -22.84
C ILE A 122 -10.38 9.82 -21.90
N LEU A 123 -10.53 10.12 -20.60
CA LEU A 123 -10.94 9.15 -19.59
C LEU A 123 -12.47 8.95 -19.58
N PRO A 124 -12.99 7.79 -19.17
CA PRO A 124 -14.42 7.57 -18.94
C PRO A 124 -14.98 8.48 -17.83
N ASN A 125 -16.29 8.38 -17.57
CA ASN A 125 -16.93 9.20 -16.53
C ASN A 125 -16.46 8.83 -15.11
N GLN A 126 -15.97 7.60 -14.92
CA GLN A 126 -15.49 7.06 -13.65
C GLN A 126 -14.11 6.44 -13.82
N PHE A 127 -13.18 6.80 -12.94
CA PHE A 127 -11.80 6.29 -12.99
C PHE A 127 -11.08 6.56 -11.66
N VAL A 128 -9.92 5.92 -11.48
CA VAL A 128 -9.01 6.17 -10.36
C VAL A 128 -7.70 6.72 -10.90
N LEU A 129 -7.25 7.86 -10.38
CA LEU A 129 -5.90 8.39 -10.61
C LEU A 129 -5.01 8.09 -9.42
N LYS A 130 -3.80 7.60 -9.66
CA LYS A 130 -2.79 7.37 -8.63
C LYS A 130 -1.39 7.48 -9.23
N THR A 131 -0.38 7.71 -8.40
CA THR A 131 1.01 7.52 -8.80
C THR A 131 1.43 6.08 -8.56
N ASN A 132 2.51 5.66 -9.22
CA ASN A 132 2.96 4.27 -9.20
C ASN A 132 3.86 3.88 -8.02
N HIS A 133 4.48 4.84 -7.33
CA HIS A 133 5.68 4.63 -6.50
C HIS A 133 5.47 4.89 -5.00
N GLY A 134 4.22 4.81 -4.52
CA GLY A 134 3.91 5.08 -3.12
C GLY A 134 2.47 4.75 -2.75
N SER A 135 1.97 5.34 -1.66
CA SER A 135 0.61 5.12 -1.15
C SER A 135 -0.09 6.40 -0.68
N GLY A 136 -1.41 6.31 -0.47
CA GLY A 136 -2.24 7.39 0.09
C GLY A 136 -2.61 8.49 -0.92
N ASP A 137 -2.18 8.34 -2.16
CA ASP A 137 -2.28 9.37 -3.17
C ASP A 137 -3.43 9.20 -4.17
N ALA A 138 -4.06 8.01 -4.19
CA ALA A 138 -5.20 7.70 -5.04
C ALA A 138 -6.32 8.76 -4.96
N VAL A 139 -6.92 9.04 -6.12
CA VAL A 139 -8.05 9.95 -6.31
C VAL A 139 -9.12 9.25 -7.12
N ILE A 140 -10.24 8.96 -6.48
CA ILE A 140 -11.39 8.31 -7.10
C ILE A 140 -12.29 9.40 -7.70
N ILE A 141 -12.56 9.30 -9.00
CA ILE A 141 -13.51 10.12 -9.72
C ILE A 141 -14.73 9.26 -10.02
N ARG A 142 -15.87 9.56 -9.38
CA ARG A 142 -17.16 8.86 -9.60
C ARG A 142 -18.08 9.55 -10.60
N ASN A 143 -17.81 10.81 -10.92
CA ASN A 143 -18.56 11.58 -11.90
C ASN A 143 -17.65 12.69 -12.46
N LYS A 144 -16.98 12.41 -13.58
CA LYS A 144 -16.09 13.37 -14.27
C LYS A 144 -16.81 14.68 -14.59
N LYS A 145 -18.08 14.60 -15.01
CA LYS A 145 -18.89 15.78 -15.37
C LYS A 145 -19.17 16.71 -14.18
N ALA A 146 -19.12 16.20 -12.95
CA ALA A 146 -19.33 17.00 -11.74
C ALA A 146 -18.03 17.56 -11.13
N ILE A 147 -16.87 17.37 -11.78
CA ILE A 147 -15.60 17.88 -11.24
C ILE A 147 -15.57 19.41 -11.34
N THR A 148 -15.51 20.06 -10.17
CA THR A 148 -15.35 21.51 -10.07
C THR A 148 -13.91 21.96 -10.32
N LEU A 149 -13.70 23.24 -10.65
CA LEU A 149 -12.36 23.82 -10.76
C LEU A 149 -11.53 23.63 -9.47
N ALA A 150 -12.15 23.82 -8.30
CA ALA A 150 -11.50 23.58 -7.01
C ALA A 150 -10.98 22.14 -6.88
N LYS A 151 -11.77 21.16 -7.34
CA LYS A 151 -11.34 19.75 -7.32
C LYS A 151 -10.19 19.47 -8.29
N LYS A 152 -10.17 20.12 -9.46
CA LYS A 152 -9.03 20.05 -10.40
C LYS A 152 -7.75 20.61 -9.78
N ILE A 153 -7.83 21.71 -9.03
CA ILE A 153 -6.69 22.30 -8.31
C ILE A 153 -6.19 21.36 -7.21
N GLU A 154 -7.09 20.73 -6.45
CA GLU A 154 -6.73 19.73 -5.44
C GLU A 154 -6.04 18.50 -6.05
N LEU A 155 -6.58 17.99 -7.17
CA LEU A 155 -6.00 16.88 -7.92
C LEU A 155 -4.57 17.22 -8.37
N LYS A 156 -4.39 18.40 -8.99
CA LYS A 156 -3.08 18.91 -9.40
C LYS A 156 -2.08 18.91 -8.27
N ARG A 157 -2.46 19.53 -7.15
CA ARG A 157 -1.59 19.67 -5.98
C ARG A 157 -1.24 18.31 -5.38
N LYS A 158 -2.21 17.39 -5.28
CA LYS A 158 -1.99 16.05 -4.73
C LYS A 158 -1.05 15.22 -5.61
N LEU A 159 -1.29 15.18 -6.92
CA LEU A 159 -0.46 14.40 -7.84
C LEU A 159 0.94 14.98 -8.02
N LYS A 160 1.09 16.32 -8.11
CA LYS A 160 2.42 16.96 -8.14
C LYS A 160 3.20 16.68 -6.84
N PHE A 161 2.54 16.79 -5.68
CA PHE A 161 3.16 16.45 -4.41
C PHE A 161 3.70 15.02 -4.40
N SER A 162 2.88 14.07 -4.83
CA SER A 162 3.25 12.65 -4.86
C SER A 162 4.39 12.38 -5.83
N LEU A 163 4.33 12.90 -7.07
CA LEU A 163 5.41 12.76 -8.06
C LEU A 163 6.75 13.30 -7.57
N GLU A 164 6.75 14.33 -6.74
CA GLU A 164 7.94 14.96 -6.20
C GLU A 164 8.40 14.35 -4.87
N THR A 165 7.65 13.39 -4.32
CA THR A 165 7.96 12.76 -3.03
C THR A 165 8.75 11.48 -3.26
N ASP A 166 9.99 11.45 -2.75
CA ASP A 166 10.72 10.21 -2.57
C ASP A 166 10.08 9.39 -1.44
N TYR A 167 9.27 8.41 -1.83
CA TYR A 167 8.50 7.60 -0.90
C TYR A 167 9.40 6.68 -0.05
N SER A 168 10.55 6.27 -0.59
CA SER A 168 11.49 5.36 0.10
C SER A 168 12.02 5.95 1.41
N CYS A 169 12.26 7.26 1.42
CA CYS A 169 12.82 7.97 2.57
C CYS A 169 11.80 8.25 3.69
N ARG A 170 10.51 7.96 3.50
CA ARG A 170 9.48 8.26 4.50
C ARG A 170 9.64 7.40 5.75
N TYR A 171 9.85 6.10 5.55
CA TYR A 171 10.00 5.08 6.59
C TYR A 171 11.09 4.07 6.23
N CYS A 172 12.06 4.51 5.42
CA CYS A 172 13.19 3.72 4.94
C CYS A 172 12.80 2.48 4.13
N GLU A 173 11.71 2.55 3.36
CA GLU A 173 11.24 1.46 2.50
C GLU A 173 12.02 1.48 1.17
N MET A 174 13.27 1.00 1.20
CA MET A 174 14.27 1.25 0.16
C MET A 174 13.90 0.66 -1.20
N HIS A 175 13.03 -0.35 -1.25
CA HIS A 175 12.56 -0.93 -2.51
C HIS A 175 11.72 0.05 -3.37
N TYR A 176 11.23 1.17 -2.82
CA TYR A 176 10.60 2.25 -3.60
C TYR A 176 11.62 3.19 -4.29
N LYS A 177 12.89 3.17 -3.88
CA LYS A 177 13.90 4.20 -4.24
C LYS A 177 14.09 4.34 -5.75
N ASP A 178 14.14 3.21 -6.46
CA ASP A 178 14.49 3.17 -7.88
C ASP A 178 13.26 3.13 -8.79
N ILE A 179 12.06 3.38 -8.25
CA ILE A 179 10.84 3.48 -9.05
C ILE A 179 10.79 4.86 -9.70
N SER A 180 10.79 4.89 -11.04
CA SER A 180 10.56 6.13 -11.79
C SER A 180 9.10 6.60 -11.63
N PRO A 181 8.86 7.78 -11.05
CA PRO A 181 7.49 8.27 -10.81
C PRO A 181 6.68 8.46 -12.09
N LYS A 182 5.45 7.93 -12.08
CA LYS A 182 4.43 8.09 -13.12
C LYS A 182 3.06 8.32 -12.48
N ILE A 183 2.15 8.92 -13.24
CA ILE A 183 0.72 8.95 -12.95
C ILE A 183 0.04 7.90 -13.81
N ILE A 184 -0.83 7.09 -13.22
CA ILE A 184 -1.65 6.11 -13.92
C ILE A 184 -3.14 6.39 -13.69
N ALA A 185 -3.94 6.13 -14.72
CA ALA A 185 -5.39 6.07 -14.63
C ALA A 185 -5.85 4.62 -14.83
N GLU A 186 -6.64 4.12 -13.88
CA GLU A 186 -7.27 2.80 -13.96
C GLU A 186 -8.79 2.94 -14.03
N GLU A 187 -9.43 1.92 -14.61
CA GLU A 187 -10.87 1.79 -14.57
C GLU A 187 -11.38 1.73 -13.12
N PHE A 188 -12.51 2.39 -12.87
CA PHE A 188 -13.16 2.30 -11.57
C PHE A 188 -13.87 0.96 -11.43
N ILE A 189 -13.47 0.15 -10.44
CA ILE A 189 -14.16 -1.10 -10.13
C ILE A 189 -15.47 -0.77 -9.41
N ASP A 190 -16.59 -0.97 -10.08
CA ASP A 190 -17.92 -0.77 -9.49
C ASP A 190 -18.39 -2.03 -8.75
N SER A 191 -18.42 -1.93 -7.43
CA SER A 191 -18.97 -2.92 -6.50
C SER A 191 -20.48 -2.78 -6.28
N ARG A 192 -21.20 -2.15 -7.23
CA ARG A 192 -22.66 -1.94 -7.20
C ARG A 192 -23.16 -1.27 -5.91
N GLY A 193 -22.35 -0.35 -5.37
CA GLY A 193 -22.69 0.42 -4.18
C GLY A 193 -22.26 -0.20 -2.84
N SER A 194 -21.66 -1.40 -2.81
CA SER A 194 -20.95 -1.89 -1.61
C SER A 194 -19.53 -1.32 -1.55
N ASP A 195 -18.88 -1.38 -0.39
CA ASP A 195 -17.44 -1.15 -0.33
C ASP A 195 -16.69 -2.30 -1.03
N LEU A 196 -15.53 -1.98 -1.63
CA LEU A 196 -14.68 -2.98 -2.26
C LEU A 196 -14.01 -3.81 -1.15
N VAL A 197 -14.40 -5.07 -1.04
CA VAL A 197 -13.78 -6.01 -0.09
C VAL A 197 -12.39 -6.37 -0.60
N ASP A 198 -11.40 -6.20 0.27
CA ASP A 198 -9.99 -6.37 -0.06
C ASP A 198 -9.45 -7.61 0.66
N TYR A 199 -8.99 -8.59 -0.12
CA TYR A 199 -8.48 -9.87 0.33
C TYR A 199 -6.96 -9.85 0.26
N LYS A 200 -6.31 -9.73 1.42
CA LYS A 200 -4.87 -9.55 1.52
C LYS A 200 -4.20 -10.80 2.06
N PHE A 201 -3.54 -11.54 1.18
CA PHE A 201 -2.92 -12.80 1.52
C PHE A 201 -1.49 -12.59 2.00
N LEU A 202 -1.20 -12.97 3.25
CA LEU A 202 0.15 -13.02 3.78
C LEU A 202 0.84 -14.28 3.30
N CYS A 203 1.92 -14.11 2.54
CA CYS A 203 2.68 -15.19 1.95
C CYS A 203 4.11 -15.20 2.51
N PHE A 204 4.58 -16.39 2.87
CA PHE A 204 5.95 -16.64 3.34
C PHE A 204 6.55 -17.75 2.48
N ASP A 205 7.73 -17.50 1.92
CA ASP A 205 8.40 -18.41 0.98
C ASP A 205 7.50 -18.89 -0.18
N GLY A 206 6.70 -17.97 -0.74
CA GLY A 206 5.73 -18.28 -1.80
C GLY A 206 4.49 -19.08 -1.38
N VAL A 207 4.30 -19.32 -0.08
CA VAL A 207 3.15 -20.04 0.45
C VAL A 207 2.22 -19.06 1.18
N PRO A 208 0.95 -18.91 0.76
CA PRO A 208 -0.04 -18.15 1.53
C PRO A 208 -0.42 -18.90 2.81
N TYR A 209 -0.51 -18.19 3.94
CA TYR A 209 -0.93 -18.75 5.23
C TYR A 209 -2.23 -18.14 5.73
N TYR A 210 -2.36 -16.82 5.59
CA TYR A 210 -3.48 -16.06 6.13
C TYR A 210 -4.04 -15.09 5.09
N CYS A 211 -5.33 -14.79 5.19
CA CYS A 211 -6.02 -13.78 4.39
C CYS A 211 -6.67 -12.75 5.31
N TRP A 212 -6.26 -11.49 5.21
CA TRP A 212 -7.01 -10.39 5.81
C TRP A 212 -8.16 -10.02 4.89
N VAL A 213 -9.32 -9.78 5.48
CA VAL A 213 -10.50 -9.31 4.78
C VAL A 213 -10.89 -7.96 5.38
N ASP A 214 -10.59 -6.90 4.63
CA ASP A 214 -10.90 -5.53 5.05
C ASP A 214 -12.26 -5.12 4.50
N MET A 215 -13.14 -4.67 5.40
CA MET A 215 -14.50 -4.25 5.11
C MET A 215 -14.75 -2.84 5.63
N ASP A 216 -15.79 -2.19 5.09
CA ASP A 216 -16.29 -0.90 5.56
C ASP A 216 -15.21 0.19 5.65
N ARG A 217 -14.23 0.15 4.73
CA ARG A 217 -13.03 1.01 4.73
C ARG A 217 -13.35 2.50 4.75
N PHE A 218 -14.51 2.89 4.22
CA PHE A 218 -14.92 4.29 4.15
C PHE A 218 -15.90 4.69 5.26
N THR A 219 -16.28 3.76 6.14
CA THR A 219 -17.16 4.01 7.29
C THR A 219 -16.48 3.54 8.59
N ASN A 220 -16.77 2.31 9.04
CA ASN A 220 -16.19 1.72 10.24
C ASN A 220 -15.26 0.57 9.85
N HIS A 221 -14.03 0.91 9.44
CA HIS A 221 -13.06 -0.06 8.92
C HIS A 221 -12.81 -1.17 9.94
N THR A 222 -13.18 -2.40 9.55
CA THR A 222 -12.91 -3.64 10.28
C THR A 222 -12.03 -4.57 9.47
N ARG A 223 -11.32 -5.46 10.16
CA ARG A 223 -10.45 -6.47 9.55
C ARG A 223 -10.69 -7.81 10.22
N ASN A 224 -11.08 -8.80 9.44
CA ASN A 224 -11.03 -10.19 9.88
C ASN A 224 -9.78 -10.85 9.33
N VAL A 225 -9.16 -11.74 10.12
CA VAL A 225 -8.05 -12.57 9.67
C VAL A 225 -8.54 -14.00 9.56
N TYR A 226 -8.34 -14.64 8.41
CA TYR A 226 -8.70 -16.03 8.17
C TYR A 226 -7.46 -16.87 7.84
N ASP A 227 -7.49 -18.14 8.22
CA ASP A 227 -6.63 -19.14 7.57
C ASP A 227 -7.19 -19.51 6.17
N LEU A 228 -6.46 -20.34 5.42
CA LEU A 228 -6.92 -20.77 4.08
C LEU A 228 -8.13 -21.73 4.09
N LYS A 229 -8.50 -22.25 5.25
CA LYS A 229 -9.72 -23.05 5.44
C LYS A 229 -10.92 -22.19 5.83
N TRP A 230 -10.76 -20.86 5.83
CA TRP A 230 -11.78 -19.88 6.19
C TRP A 230 -12.15 -19.88 7.68
N ASN A 231 -11.26 -20.34 8.56
CA ASN A 231 -11.43 -20.20 10.00
C ASN A 231 -10.91 -18.84 10.45
N ILE A 232 -11.73 -18.11 11.20
CA ILE A 232 -11.31 -16.82 11.79
C ILE A 232 -10.19 -17.05 12.81
N GLN A 233 -9.18 -16.20 12.76
CA GLN A 233 -8.03 -16.23 13.65
C GLN A 233 -8.23 -15.24 14.79
N ALA A 234 -7.77 -15.60 15.99
CA ALA A 234 -7.88 -14.79 17.20
C ALA A 234 -6.73 -13.75 17.32
N TRP A 235 -6.35 -13.13 16.20
CA TRP A 235 -5.35 -12.07 16.17
C TRP A 235 -5.68 -11.02 15.11
N ASN A 236 -5.15 -9.80 15.28
CA ASN A 236 -5.31 -8.72 14.32
C ASN A 236 -4.02 -7.92 14.20
N GLN A 237 -3.87 -7.20 13.08
CA GLN A 237 -2.84 -6.18 12.93
C GLN A 237 -3.53 -4.82 12.94
N ARG A 238 -3.11 -3.98 13.88
CA ARG A 238 -3.74 -2.71 14.27
C ARG A 238 -5.09 -2.90 14.97
N SER A 239 -5.54 -1.84 15.63
CA SER A 239 -6.79 -1.79 16.40
C SER A 239 -8.07 -1.63 15.56
N TYR A 240 -8.16 -2.25 14.38
CA TYR A 240 -9.38 -2.16 13.53
C TYR A 240 -10.58 -2.91 14.13
N GLY A 241 -10.31 -3.95 14.94
CA GLY A 241 -11.33 -4.85 15.44
C GLY A 241 -11.89 -5.75 14.34
N ASN A 242 -12.66 -6.76 14.76
CA ASN A 242 -13.28 -7.72 13.87
C ASN A 242 -14.66 -7.22 13.42
N PHE A 243 -15.05 -7.59 12.20
CA PHE A 243 -16.40 -7.39 11.72
C PHE A 243 -17.38 -8.21 12.56
N LYS A 244 -18.49 -7.58 12.97
CA LYS A 244 -19.46 -8.21 13.87
C LYS A 244 -20.41 -9.19 13.17
N GLY A 245 -20.48 -9.14 11.83
CA GLY A 245 -21.31 -10.03 11.03
C GLY A 245 -20.56 -11.27 10.53
N VAL A 246 -21.24 -12.06 9.71
CA VAL A 246 -20.66 -13.20 9.00
C VAL A 246 -20.10 -12.72 7.67
N VAL A 247 -18.89 -13.18 7.34
CA VAL A 247 -18.26 -12.96 6.02
C VAL A 247 -18.20 -14.31 5.31
N ASP A 248 -18.97 -14.43 4.23
CA ASP A 248 -19.01 -15.67 3.46
C ASP A 248 -17.69 -15.90 2.72
N LYS A 249 -17.25 -17.17 2.68
CA LYS A 249 -16.12 -17.59 1.85
C LYS A 249 -16.46 -17.29 0.39
N PRO A 250 -15.61 -16.55 -0.34
CA PRO A 250 -15.83 -16.35 -1.77
C PRO A 250 -15.88 -17.69 -2.50
N LYS A 251 -16.85 -17.88 -3.40
CA LYS A 251 -17.04 -19.14 -4.14
C LYS A 251 -15.80 -19.56 -4.94
N ASN A 252 -15.02 -18.60 -5.38
CA ASN A 252 -13.78 -18.72 -6.16
C ASN A 252 -12.53 -18.49 -5.30
N PHE A 253 -12.60 -18.60 -3.96
CA PHE A 253 -11.46 -18.40 -3.08
C PHE A 253 -10.28 -19.34 -3.38
N ASP A 254 -10.57 -20.58 -3.79
CA ASP A 254 -9.51 -21.53 -4.12
C ASP A 254 -8.74 -21.07 -5.39
N ILE A 255 -9.39 -20.39 -6.33
CA ILE A 255 -8.73 -19.74 -7.48
C ILE A 255 -7.85 -18.58 -7.00
N MET A 256 -8.33 -17.78 -6.04
CA MET A 256 -7.55 -16.69 -5.45
C MET A 256 -6.25 -17.23 -4.81
N ILE A 257 -6.33 -18.35 -4.08
CA ILE A 257 -5.15 -19.02 -3.50
C ILE A 257 -4.14 -19.40 -4.57
N GLU A 258 -4.58 -20.00 -5.69
CA GLU A 258 -3.67 -20.40 -6.78
C GLU A 258 -3.00 -19.21 -7.47
N ILE A 259 -3.73 -18.10 -7.67
CA ILE A 259 -3.17 -16.84 -8.17
C ILE A 259 -2.07 -16.33 -7.21
N VAL A 260 -2.38 -16.29 -5.92
CA VAL A 260 -1.48 -15.78 -4.88
C VAL A 260 -0.20 -16.63 -4.79
N LYS A 261 -0.31 -17.97 -4.82
CA LYS A 261 0.85 -18.87 -4.84
C LYS A 261 1.77 -18.56 -6.02
N LYS A 262 1.22 -18.38 -7.22
CA LYS A 262 2.00 -18.06 -8.42
C LYS A 262 2.70 -16.70 -8.32
N LEU A 263 2.01 -15.69 -7.80
CA LEU A 263 2.54 -14.33 -7.66
C LEU A 263 3.62 -14.21 -6.56
N SER A 264 3.45 -14.93 -5.45
CA SER A 264 4.34 -14.87 -4.29
C SER A 264 5.57 -15.77 -4.40
N ARG A 265 5.59 -16.72 -5.35
CA ARG A 265 6.68 -17.68 -5.53
C ARG A 265 8.05 -17.01 -5.64
N GLY A 266 8.96 -17.44 -4.76
CA GLY A 266 10.36 -16.99 -4.74
C GLY A 266 10.62 -15.71 -3.95
N PHE A 267 9.62 -15.18 -3.24
CA PHE A 267 9.80 -14.14 -2.23
C PHE A 267 9.76 -14.75 -0.82
N SER A 268 10.71 -14.36 0.04
CA SER A 268 10.73 -14.80 1.45
C SER A 268 9.48 -14.36 2.21
N HIS A 269 8.94 -13.20 1.85
CA HIS A 269 7.66 -12.69 2.31
C HIS A 269 7.08 -11.69 1.30
N VAL A 270 5.77 -11.74 1.10
CA VAL A 270 4.99 -10.72 0.39
C VAL A 270 3.52 -10.82 0.77
N ARG A 271 2.83 -9.68 0.90
CA ARG A 271 1.38 -9.64 0.94
C ARG A 271 0.84 -9.41 -0.46
N VAL A 272 -0.05 -10.28 -0.93
CA VAL A 272 -0.70 -10.16 -2.23
C VAL A 272 -2.15 -9.80 -2.02
N ASP A 273 -2.58 -8.69 -2.60
CA ASP A 273 -3.92 -8.17 -2.45
C ASP A 273 -4.74 -8.46 -3.69
N LEU A 274 -5.94 -9.01 -3.48
CA LEU A 274 -6.91 -9.26 -4.53
C LEU A 274 -8.25 -8.63 -4.17
N TYR A 275 -8.98 -8.21 -5.19
CA TYR A 275 -10.39 -7.87 -5.10
C TYR A 275 -11.22 -8.99 -5.72
N ASN A 276 -12.46 -9.11 -5.27
CA ASN A 276 -13.42 -10.05 -5.81
C ASN A 276 -14.79 -9.38 -5.90
N VAL A 277 -15.24 -9.12 -7.12
CA VAL A 277 -16.49 -8.41 -7.39
C VAL A 277 -17.31 -9.25 -8.36
N ASP A 278 -18.48 -9.70 -7.91
CA ASP A 278 -19.38 -10.55 -8.68
C ASP A 278 -18.70 -11.81 -9.27
N GLY A 279 -17.73 -12.38 -8.56
CA GLY A 279 -16.97 -13.55 -9.00
C GLY A 279 -15.81 -13.25 -9.95
N LYS A 280 -15.60 -11.98 -10.33
CA LYS A 280 -14.41 -11.55 -11.07
C LYS A 280 -13.31 -11.13 -10.10
N ILE A 281 -12.14 -11.75 -10.25
CA ILE A 281 -10.96 -11.48 -9.43
C ILE A 281 -10.13 -10.39 -10.09
N TYR A 282 -9.67 -9.42 -9.31
CA TYR A 282 -8.72 -8.41 -9.75
C TYR A 282 -7.50 -8.39 -8.85
N PHE A 283 -6.32 -8.22 -9.43
CA PHE A 283 -5.09 -7.91 -8.74
C PHE A 283 -5.16 -6.49 -8.16
N GLY A 284 -4.84 -6.35 -6.88
CA GLY A 284 -4.75 -5.08 -6.16
C GLY A 284 -3.31 -4.58 -6.09
N GLU A 285 -2.47 -5.22 -5.29
CA GLU A 285 -1.06 -4.87 -5.11
C GLU A 285 -0.22 -6.04 -4.56
N MET A 286 1.11 -5.92 -4.71
CA MET A 286 2.08 -6.71 -3.95
C MET A 286 2.77 -5.78 -2.96
N THR A 287 2.72 -6.11 -1.66
CA THR A 287 3.29 -5.28 -0.58
C THR A 287 4.34 -6.07 0.19
N PHE A 288 5.56 -5.56 0.25
CA PHE A 288 6.67 -6.23 0.95
C PHE A 288 6.86 -5.76 2.40
N THR A 289 6.34 -4.59 2.75
CA THR A 289 6.54 -3.93 4.06
C THR A 289 5.22 -3.40 4.62
N ASN A 290 4.36 -4.34 5.05
CA ASN A 290 3.02 -4.03 5.56
C ASN A 290 3.06 -3.06 6.75
N GLY A 291 2.40 -1.90 6.60
CA GLY A 291 2.41 -0.86 7.62
C GLY A 291 3.82 -0.36 7.98
N SER A 292 4.81 -0.59 7.11
CA SER A 292 6.25 -0.36 7.36
C SER A 292 6.80 -1.11 8.59
N GLY A 293 6.10 -2.16 9.04
CA GLY A 293 6.39 -2.90 10.27
C GLY A 293 6.10 -2.12 11.55
N PHE A 294 5.30 -1.05 11.45
CA PHE A 294 4.96 -0.15 12.55
C PHE A 294 3.54 -0.34 13.09
N GLU A 295 2.76 -1.25 12.52
CA GLU A 295 1.43 -1.62 13.05
C GLU A 295 1.58 -2.81 14.01
N ASP A 296 1.07 -2.65 15.23
CA ASP A 296 1.08 -3.68 16.27
C ASP A 296 0.28 -4.91 15.84
N ILE A 297 0.77 -6.10 16.19
CA ILE A 297 0.05 -7.36 16.01
C ILE A 297 -0.31 -7.88 17.40
N SER A 298 -1.60 -8.13 17.60
CA SER A 298 -2.15 -8.53 18.89
C SER A 298 -2.92 -9.85 18.77
N PRO A 299 -2.68 -10.82 19.66
CA PRO A 299 -1.71 -10.75 20.76
C PRO A 299 -0.26 -10.98 20.25
N ILE A 300 0.75 -10.77 21.11
CA ILE A 300 2.17 -10.79 20.71
C ILE A 300 2.62 -12.16 20.14
N GLU A 301 1.96 -13.23 20.55
CA GLU A 301 2.18 -14.59 20.08
C GLU A 301 1.94 -14.70 18.57
N ALA A 302 1.01 -13.90 18.01
CA ALA A 302 0.80 -13.86 16.57
C ALA A 302 1.94 -13.15 15.82
N ASP A 303 2.53 -12.09 16.39
CA ASP A 303 3.70 -11.42 15.80
C ASP A 303 4.92 -12.35 15.77
N LEU A 304 5.13 -13.13 16.85
CA LEU A 304 6.17 -14.16 16.92
C LEU A 304 5.91 -15.29 15.93
N MET A 305 4.68 -15.81 15.87
CA MET A 305 4.31 -16.87 14.92
C MET A 305 4.54 -16.45 13.47
N LEU A 306 4.12 -15.24 13.08
CA LEU A 306 4.41 -14.71 11.74
C LEU A 306 5.91 -14.49 11.52
N GLY A 307 6.62 -14.10 12.58
CA GLY A 307 8.08 -14.01 12.58
C GLY A 307 8.73 -15.35 12.27
N ASP A 308 8.27 -16.45 12.89
CA ASP A 308 8.80 -17.80 12.69
C ASP A 308 8.60 -18.32 11.26
N LEU A 309 7.49 -17.93 10.60
CA LEU A 309 7.23 -18.23 9.20
C LEU A 309 8.21 -17.50 8.26
N TRP A 310 8.64 -16.28 8.62
CA TRP A 310 9.55 -15.49 7.79
C TRP A 310 11.02 -15.82 8.05
N LYS A 311 11.60 -16.62 7.15
CA LYS A 311 13.05 -16.85 7.10
C LYS A 311 13.72 -15.70 6.34
N ILE A 312 14.35 -14.78 7.06
CA ILE A 312 15.24 -13.77 6.47
C ILE A 312 16.63 -14.38 6.28
N LYS A 313 17.39 -13.89 5.28
CA LYS A 313 18.80 -14.28 5.15
C LYS A 313 19.53 -13.81 6.39
N GLU A 314 20.38 -14.66 6.96
CA GLU A 314 21.24 -14.28 8.08
C GLU A 314 22.05 -13.04 7.68
N LEU A 315 22.15 -12.09 8.61
CA LEU A 315 22.97 -10.91 8.42
C LEU A 315 24.44 -11.38 8.40
N ASP A 316 25.04 -11.44 7.22
CA ASP A 316 26.50 -11.46 7.10
C ASP A 316 26.98 -10.08 7.59
N PHE A 317 27.38 -10.00 8.86
CA PHE A 317 27.97 -8.81 9.47
C PHE A 317 29.42 -8.61 9.03
#